data_AF-A0A815Q1F5-F1
#
_entry.id   AF-A0A815Q1F5-F1
#
_cell.length_a   1.000
_cell.length_b   1.000
_cell.length_c   1.000
_cell.angle_alpha   90.00
_cell.angle_beta   90.00
_cell.angle_gamma   90.00
#
_symmetry.space_group_name_H-M   'P 1'
#
loop_
_entity.id
_entity.type
_entity.pdbx_description
1 polymer ?
#
loop_
_entity_poly.entity_id
_entity_poly.type
_entity_poly.pdbx_seq_one_letter_code
_entity_poly.pdbx_strand_id
1 'polypeptide(L)' 'MNSDSDKDTDDEETNGNEQESDENDDIAFIAKLKSSRTLASILKTIDFADDAIFCALPTGI' A
#
# COMPACT_ATOMS: atom_id res chain seq x y z
N MET A 1 4.49 -27.55 55.02
CA MET A 1 5.43 -26.47 54.68
C MET A 1 5.40 -26.32 53.17
N ASN A 2 5.20 -25.07 52.75
CA ASN A 2 5.33 -24.46 51.42
C ASN A 2 4.32 -24.82 50.32
N SER A 3 3.46 -23.84 50.07
CA SER A 3 2.78 -23.52 48.83
C SER A 3 3.78 -22.98 47.80
N ASP A 4 3.61 -23.36 46.54
CA ASP A 4 3.96 -22.56 45.35
C ASP A 4 2.72 -22.66 44.45
N SER A 5 1.82 -21.67 44.38
CA SER A 5 1.91 -20.40 43.62
C SER A 5 2.25 -20.67 42.14
N ASP A 6 1.27 -20.53 41.25
CA ASP A 6 1.08 -19.34 40.39
C ASP A 6 1.72 -19.63 39.01
N LYS A 7 1.24 -19.22 37.84
CA LYS A 7 0.11 -18.42 37.35
C LYS A 7 0.42 -18.23 35.84
N ASP A 8 -0.61 -17.92 35.05
CA ASP A 8 -0.53 -17.22 33.75
C ASP A 8 0.06 -18.00 32.55
N THR A 9 -0.77 -18.31 31.54
CA THR A 9 -0.93 -17.58 30.26
C THR A 9 0.39 -17.51 29.49
N ASP A 10 0.46 -17.97 28.25
CA ASP A 10 -0.15 -17.27 27.14
C ASP A 10 -0.53 -18.22 26.02
N ASP A 11 -1.67 -17.90 25.39
CA ASP A 11 -1.98 -18.23 24.02
C ASP A 11 -0.70 -18.12 23.17
N GLU A 12 -0.19 -19.26 22.70
CA GLU A 12 0.61 -19.24 21.47
C GLU A 12 -0.39 -18.95 20.35
N GLU A 13 -0.70 -17.65 20.24
CA GLU A 13 -1.31 -17.03 19.08
C GLU A 13 -0.67 -17.67 17.86
N THR A 14 -1.50 -18.43 17.16
CA THR A 14 -1.30 -18.74 15.75
C THR A 14 -1.15 -17.42 15.01
N ASN A 15 0.05 -16.83 15.04
CA ASN A 15 0.46 -15.84 14.07
C ASN A 15 0.73 -16.62 12.79
N GLY A 16 -0.37 -17.06 12.19
CA GLY A 16 -0.52 -17.08 10.75
C GLY A 16 -0.11 -15.69 10.27
N ASN A 17 1.18 -15.56 10.00
CA ASN A 17 1.66 -14.74 8.90
C ASN A 17 1.11 -15.42 7.63
N GLU A 18 -0.21 -15.38 7.48
CA GLU A 18 -0.84 -15.33 6.18
C GLU A 18 -0.28 -14.04 5.59
N GLN A 19 0.82 -14.18 4.85
CA GLN A 19 1.15 -13.18 3.85
C GLN A 19 -0.13 -13.08 3.02
N GLU A 20 -0.85 -11.96 3.16
CA GLU A 20 -1.81 -11.54 2.16
C GLU A 20 -1.05 -11.62 0.84
N SER A 21 -1.42 -12.59 0.01
CA SER A 21 -0.92 -12.70 -1.34
C SER A 21 -1.32 -11.40 -2.02
N ASP A 22 -0.34 -10.54 -2.25
CA ASP A 22 -0.49 -9.33 -3.06
C ASP A 22 -0.88 -9.82 -4.45
N GLU A 23 -2.18 -9.88 -4.76
CA GLU A 23 -2.72 -10.16 -6.09
C GLU A 23 -2.47 -8.97 -7.05
N ASN A 24 -1.26 -8.42 -7.02
CA ASN A 24 -0.80 -7.28 -7.82
C ASN A 24 0.02 -7.72 -9.05
N ASP A 25 -0.01 -9.01 -9.39
CA ASP A 25 0.80 -9.59 -10.46
C ASP A 25 0.47 -9.06 -11.88
N ASP A 26 -0.62 -8.28 -12.03
CA ASP A 26 -1.03 -7.68 -13.31
C ASP A 26 -0.93 -6.15 -13.38
N ILE A 27 -0.36 -5.46 -12.37
CA ILE A 27 -0.22 -3.99 -12.45
C ILE A 27 1.04 -3.58 -13.21
N ALA A 28 0.85 -3.03 -14.42
CA ALA A 28 1.93 -2.55 -15.28
C ALA A 28 2.71 -1.34 -14.72
N PHE A 29 2.09 -0.49 -13.88
CA PHE A 29 2.74 0.68 -13.28
C PHE A 29 2.02 1.16 -12.00
N ILE A 30 2.79 1.37 -10.92
CA ILE A 30 2.32 1.97 -9.66
C ILE A 30 3.21 3.17 -9.32
N ALA A 31 2.60 4.33 -9.06
CA ALA A 31 3.29 5.51 -8.54
C ALA A 31 2.69 5.97 -7.21
N LYS A 32 3.56 6.13 -6.20
CA LYS A 32 3.20 6.71 -4.91
C LYS A 32 3.65 8.17 -4.84
N LEU A 33 2.70 9.08 -4.70
CA LEU A 33 2.98 10.51 -4.55
C LEU A 33 2.97 10.93 -3.08
N LYS A 34 3.89 11.80 -2.69
CA LYS A 34 3.87 12.45 -1.36
C LYS A 34 2.66 13.38 -1.19
N SER A 35 2.16 13.97 -2.29
CA SER A 35 0.94 14.75 -2.31
C SER A 35 0.25 14.63 -3.66
N SER A 36 -1.03 14.26 -3.67
CA SER A 36 -1.87 14.22 -4.87
C SER A 36 -2.08 15.60 -5.50
N ARG A 37 -1.96 16.67 -4.70
CA ARG A 37 -2.10 18.06 -5.17
C ARG A 37 -1.09 18.42 -6.26
N THR A 38 0.12 17.85 -6.23
CA THR A 38 1.14 18.11 -7.24
C THR A 38 0.66 17.61 -8.61
N LEU A 39 0.17 16.38 -8.69
CA LEU A 39 -0.35 15.83 -9.95
C LEU A 39 -1.62 16.55 -10.38
N ALA A 40 -2.55 16.81 -9.46
CA ALA A 40 -3.80 17.52 -9.78
C ALA A 40 -3.56 18.92 -10.34
N SER A 41 -2.57 19.66 -9.82
CA SER A 41 -2.20 20.97 -10.35
C SER A 41 -1.66 20.89 -11.77
N ILE A 42 -0.85 19.87 -12.09
CA ILE A 42 -0.34 19.64 -13.44
C ILE A 42 -1.50 19.31 -14.39
N LEU A 43 -2.41 18.41 -14.00
CA LEU A 43 -3.57 18.05 -14.82
C LEU A 43 -4.48 19.25 -15.12
N LYS A 44 -4.69 20.15 -14.15
CA LYS A 44 -5.43 21.40 -14.37
C LYS A 44 -4.81 22.33 -15.41
N THR A 45 -3.51 22.23 -15.67
CA THR A 45 -2.87 23.06 -16.71
C THR A 45 -3.19 22.62 -18.13
N ILE A 46 -3.63 21.37 -18.31
CA ILE A 46 -3.98 20.77 -19.59
C ILE A 46 -5.48 20.49 -19.73
N ASP A 47 -6.31 21.11 -18.88
CA ASP A 47 -7.76 20.94 -18.77
C ASP A 47 -8.52 21.70 -19.88
N PHE A 48 -8.14 21.44 -21.13
CA PHE A 48 -8.81 21.95 -22.33
C PHE A 48 -9.29 20.81 -23.24
N ALA A 49 -9.06 19.56 -22.84
CA ALA A 49 -9.51 18.35 -23.52
C ALA A 49 -10.16 17.40 -22.50
N ASP A 50 -11.29 16.80 -22.88
CA ASP A 50 -12.00 15.84 -22.04
C ASP A 50 -11.23 14.52 -21.87
N ASP A 51 -10.43 14.16 -22.88
CA ASP A 51 -9.60 12.96 -22.91
C ASP A 51 -8.11 13.30 -23.10
N ALA A 52 -7.23 12.57 -22.40
CA ALA A 52 -5.78 12.70 -22.52
C ALA A 52 -5.07 11.33 -22.48
N ILE A 53 -3.96 11.22 -23.19
CA ILE A 53 -3.09 10.04 -23.19
C ILE A 53 -1.85 10.36 -22.34
N PHE A 54 -1.55 9.49 -21.38
CA PHE A 54 -0.35 9.57 -20.54
C PHE A 54 0.56 8.36 -20.81
N CYS A 55 1.86 8.58 -20.97
CA CYS A 55 2.82 7.54 -21.29
C CYS A 55 3.74 7.27 -20.10
N ALA A 56 3.50 6.18 -19.36
CA ALA A 56 4.40 5.77 -18.30
C ALA A 56 5.67 5.11 -18.86
N LEU A 57 6.82 5.69 -18.54
CA LEU A 57 8.18 5.21 -18.86
C LEU A 57 8.96 4.95 -17.56
N PRO A 58 10.11 4.23 -17.60
CA PRO A 58 10.93 4.00 -16.42
C PRO A 58 11.41 5.29 -15.71
N THR A 59 11.43 6.43 -16.41
CA THR A 59 11.84 7.74 -15.86
C THR A 59 10.69 8.57 -15.30
N GLY A 60 9.43 8.17 -15.50
CA GLY A 60 8.26 8.93 -15.10
C GLY A 60 7.06 8.76 -16.04
N ILE A 61 6.02 9.56 -15.79
CA ILE A 61 4.85 9.72 -16.68
C ILE A 61 5.08 10.95 -17.56
#